data_AF-A0A1M3LYB8-F1
#
_entry.id   AF-A0A1M3LYB8-F1
#
_cell.length_a   1.000
_cell.length_b   1.000
_cell.length_c   1.000
_cell.angle_alpha   90.00
_cell.angle_beta   90.00
_cell.angle_gamma   90.00
#
_symmetry.space_group_name_H-M   'P 1'
#
loop_
_entity.id
_entity.type
_entity.pdbx_description
1 polymer ?
#
loop_
_entity_poly.entity_id
_entity_poly.type
_entity_poly.pdbx_seq_one_letter_code
_entity_poly.pdbx_strand_id
1 'polypeptide(L)'
;MSTLHTILTAANDFLAHVPAVDIPNPNPQQPPGTGGITTIMAWLKWIGYAVVGGSIIVGGILIALSFRRGEGHDALPKILWPMAGAIVIGAGAAWIGTIAGG
;
A
#
# COMPACT_ATOMS: atom_id res chain seq x y z
N MET A 1 46.35 -12.65 -23.88
CA MET A 1 45.18 -13.50 -23.54
C MET A 1 45.11 -13.88 -22.05
N SER A 2 45.91 -13.31 -21.13
CA SER A 2 45.88 -13.74 -19.71
C SER A 2 45.15 -12.80 -18.75
N THR A 3 45.13 -11.49 -18.99
CA THR A 3 44.55 -10.51 -18.05
C THR A 3 43.03 -10.59 -17.94
N LEU A 4 42.33 -10.81 -19.06
CA LEU A 4 40.89 -11.00 -19.09
C LEU A 4 40.47 -12.27 -18.31
N HIS A 5 41.25 -13.35 -18.47
CA HIS A 5 40.99 -14.60 -17.75
C HIS A 5 41.20 -14.43 -16.25
N THR A 6 42.25 -13.71 -15.82
CA THR A 6 42.49 -13.41 -14.39
C THR A 6 41.39 -12.55 -13.78
N ILE A 7 40.86 -11.57 -14.52
CA ILE A 7 39.74 -10.73 -14.04
C ILE A 7 38.47 -11.57 -13.93
N LEU A 8 38.22 -12.45 -14.90
CA LEU A 8 37.04 -13.31 -14.88
C LEU A 8 37.08 -14.32 -13.72
N THR A 9 38.23 -14.94 -13.47
CA THR A 9 38.40 -15.86 -12.34
C THR A 9 38.32 -15.12 -11.01
N ALA A 10 38.95 -13.93 -10.89
CA ALA A 10 38.88 -13.13 -9.67
C ALA A 10 37.45 -12.64 -9.37
N ALA A 11 36.68 -12.27 -10.40
CA ALA A 11 35.27 -11.90 -10.25
C ALA A 11 34.41 -13.09 -9.80
N ASN A 12 34.69 -14.29 -10.32
CA ASN A 12 33.98 -15.51 -9.96
C ASN A 12 34.35 -15.99 -8.54
N ASP A 13 35.61 -15.87 -8.16
CA ASP A 13 36.09 -16.17 -6.81
C ASP A 13 35.55 -15.19 -5.78
N PHE A 14 35.44 -13.89 -6.13
CA PHE A 14 34.75 -12.90 -5.30
C PHE A 14 33.26 -13.25 -5.15
N LEU A 15 32.57 -13.64 -6.22
CA LEU A 15 31.18 -14.06 -6.12
C LEU A 15 31.00 -15.32 -5.25
N ALA A 16 31.99 -16.22 -5.27
CA ALA A 16 31.99 -17.46 -4.49
C ALA A 16 32.39 -17.24 -3.01
N HIS A 17 33.17 -16.20 -2.71
CA HIS A 17 33.69 -15.88 -1.37
C HIS A 17 33.06 -14.64 -0.74
N VAL A 18 32.17 -13.93 -1.43
CA VAL A 18 31.18 -13.06 -0.78
C VAL A 18 30.21 -14.04 -0.15
N PRO A 19 30.27 -14.28 1.17
CA PRO A 19 29.16 -14.95 1.80
C PRO A 19 27.94 -14.12 1.41
N ALA A 20 26.94 -14.76 0.82
CA ALA A 20 25.57 -14.32 1.04
C ALA A 20 25.42 -14.40 2.56
N VAL A 21 25.84 -13.34 3.25
CA VAL A 21 25.59 -13.18 4.66
C VAL A 21 24.08 -13.04 4.65
N ASP A 22 23.40 -14.15 4.90
CA ASP A 22 22.09 -14.16 5.52
C ASP A 22 22.29 -13.43 6.85
N ILE A 23 22.43 -12.10 6.77
CA ILE A 23 22.29 -11.22 7.90
C ILE A 23 20.88 -11.57 8.36
N PRO A 24 20.72 -12.15 9.56
CA PRO A 24 19.39 -12.38 10.07
C PRO A 24 18.71 -11.01 10.05
N ASN A 25 17.78 -10.82 9.12
CA ASN A 25 16.96 -9.63 9.03
C ASN A 25 15.71 -9.99 9.81
N PRO A 26 15.66 -9.73 11.13
CA PRO A 26 14.45 -9.98 11.88
C PRO A 26 13.34 -9.16 11.23
N ASN A 27 12.21 -9.82 10.96
CA ASN A 27 11.04 -9.11 10.46
C ASN A 27 10.74 -7.95 11.43
N PRO A 28 10.31 -6.78 10.92
CA PRO A 28 9.83 -5.70 11.77
C PRO A 28 8.82 -6.28 12.75
N GLN A 29 9.10 -6.23 14.05
CA GLN A 29 8.17 -6.71 15.05
C GLN A 29 7.67 -5.55 15.88
N GLN A 30 6.36 -5.54 16.07
CA GLN A 30 5.72 -4.53 16.87
C GLN A 30 6.21 -4.62 18.34
N PRO A 31 6.67 -3.51 18.95
CA PRO A 31 7.16 -3.52 20.33
C PRO A 31 6.07 -3.98 21.32
N PRO A 32 6.43 -4.76 22.37
CA PRO A 32 5.49 -5.20 23.39
C PRO A 32 4.71 -4.02 24.01
N GLY A 33 3.41 -4.18 24.27
CA GLY A 33 2.56 -3.15 24.90
C GLY A 33 1.91 -2.15 23.96
N THR A 34 2.20 -2.19 22.65
CA THR A 34 1.61 -1.27 21.66
C THR A 34 0.33 -1.79 21.00
N GLY A 35 -0.25 -2.90 21.49
CA GLY A 35 -1.44 -3.52 20.90
C GLY A 35 -2.66 -2.58 20.82
N GLY A 36 -2.79 -1.62 21.74
CA GLY A 36 -3.84 -0.60 21.68
C GLY A 36 -3.76 0.31 20.45
N ILE A 37 -2.55 0.57 19.94
CA ILE A 37 -2.35 1.34 18.70
C ILE A 37 -2.92 0.54 17.52
N THR A 38 -2.65 -0.76 17.46
CA THR A 38 -3.20 -1.65 16.43
C THR A 38 -4.72 -1.70 16.48
N THR A 39 -5.32 -1.73 17.68
CA THR A 39 -6.77 -1.66 17.86
C THR A 39 -7.36 -0.36 17.32
N ILE A 40 -6.76 0.79 17.65
CA ILE A 40 -7.22 2.10 17.16
C ILE A 40 -7.11 2.18 15.63
N MET A 41 -6.02 1.71 15.05
CA MET A 41 -5.83 1.66 13.59
C MET A 41 -6.85 0.75 12.91
N ALA A 42 -7.23 -0.38 13.54
CA ALA A 42 -8.27 -1.26 13.03
C ALA A 42 -9.64 -0.56 12.99
N TRP A 43 -9.99 0.18 14.05
CA TRP A 43 -11.21 1.00 14.09
C TRP A 43 -11.19 2.10 13.04
N LEU A 44 -10.07 2.83 12.92
CA LEU A 44 -9.91 3.88 11.90
C LEU A 44 -10.10 3.33 10.48
N LYS A 45 -9.51 2.17 10.17
CA LYS A 45 -9.69 1.51 8.87
C LYS A 45 -11.15 1.16 8.62
N TRP A 46 -11.81 0.55 9.61
CA TRP A 46 -13.21 0.15 9.50
C TRP A 46 -14.13 1.36 9.27
N ILE A 47 -14.00 2.41 10.09
CA ILE A 47 -14.78 3.64 9.97
C ILE A 47 -14.49 4.33 8.64
N GLY A 48 -13.21 4.42 8.25
CA GLY A 48 -12.79 5.05 6.99
C GLY A 48 -13.44 4.39 5.78
N TYR A 49 -13.40 3.06 5.69
CA TYR A 49 -14.07 2.34 4.59
C TYR A 49 -15.59 2.43 4.66
N ALA A 50 -16.20 2.47 5.85
CA ALA A 50 -17.64 2.66 5.98
C ALA A 50 -18.09 4.03 5.43
N VAL A 51 -17.36 5.10 5.77
CA VAL A 51 -17.64 6.46 5.28
C VAL A 51 -17.42 6.56 3.77
N VAL A 52 -16.31 6.04 3.26
CA VAL A 52 -16.03 6.05 1.82
C VAL A 52 -17.07 5.23 1.06
N GLY A 53 -17.42 4.04 1.53
CA GLY A 53 -18.48 3.22 0.95
C GLY A 53 -19.83 3.97 0.90
N GLY A 54 -20.21 4.62 2.01
CA GLY A 54 -21.40 5.47 2.05
C GLY A 54 -21.36 6.61 1.03
N SER A 55 -20.22 7.29 0.89
CA SER A 55 -20.05 8.37 -0.08
C SER A 55 -20.14 7.89 -1.54
N ILE A 56 -19.64 6.69 -1.86
CA ILE A 56 -19.78 6.09 -3.20
C ILE A 56 -21.26 5.79 -3.50
N ILE A 57 -21.99 5.24 -2.53
CA ILE A 57 -23.43 4.97 -2.68
C ILE A 57 -24.18 6.27 -2.98
N VAL A 58 -23.94 7.33 -2.20
CA VAL A 58 -24.56 8.65 -2.40
C VAL A 58 -24.16 9.23 -3.76
N GLY A 59 -22.87 9.17 -4.13
CA GLY A 59 -22.38 9.61 -5.43
C GLY A 59 -23.07 8.89 -6.59
N GLY A 60 -23.22 7.56 -6.49
CA GLY A 60 -23.92 6.75 -7.48
C GLY A 60 -25.40 7.13 -7.64
N ILE A 61 -26.09 7.38 -6.52
CA ILE A 61 -27.48 7.88 -6.54
C ILE A 61 -27.55 9.22 -7.29
N LEU A 62 -26.66 10.16 -6.98
CA LEU A 62 -26.64 11.47 -7.62
C LEU A 62 -26.34 11.40 -9.12
N ILE A 63 -25.46 10.49 -9.55
CA ILE A 63 -25.18 10.23 -10.97
C ILE A 63 -26.45 9.69 -11.67
N ALA A 64 -27.14 8.74 -11.05
CA ALA A 64 -28.40 8.17 -11.59
C ALA A 64 -29.53 9.22 -11.70
N LEU A 65 -29.52 10.25 -10.86
CA LEU A 65 -30.44 11.39 -10.96
C LEU A 65 -30.00 12.39 -12.04
N SER A 66 -28.71 12.67 -12.17
CA SER A 66 -28.16 13.62 -13.16
C SER A 66 -28.34 13.13 -14.61
N PHE A 67 -28.36 11.82 -14.87
CA PHE A 67 -28.66 11.30 -16.23
C PHE A 67 -30.02 11.74 -16.78
N ARG A 68 -30.97 12.06 -15.89
CA ARG A 68 -32.32 12.53 -16.25
C ARG A 68 -32.33 14.01 -16.66
N ARG A 69 -31.30 14.76 -16.26
CA ARG A 69 -31.19 16.21 -16.41
C ARG A 69 -30.30 16.63 -17.58
N GLY A 70 -29.62 15.69 -18.24
CA GLY A 70 -28.69 15.99 -19.33
C GLY A 70 -27.32 16.53 -18.88
N GLU A 71 -27.07 16.60 -17.57
CA GLU A 71 -25.84 17.17 -16.94
C GLU A 71 -24.73 16.11 -16.77
N GLY A 72 -24.60 15.18 -17.72
CA GLY A 72 -23.76 13.98 -17.56
C GLY A 72 -22.27 14.25 -17.32
N HIS A 73 -21.76 15.42 -17.68
CA HIS A 73 -20.36 15.80 -17.46
C HIS A 73 -20.02 16.15 -15.99
N ASP A 74 -21.01 16.54 -15.19
CA ASP A 74 -20.83 16.97 -13.78
C ASP A 74 -20.93 15.79 -12.80
N ALA A 75 -21.14 14.59 -13.34
CA ALA A 75 -21.25 13.34 -12.58
C ALA A 75 -19.90 12.71 -12.26
N LEU A 76 -18.86 12.98 -13.08
CA LEU A 76 -17.54 12.37 -12.94
C LEU A 76 -16.88 12.66 -11.56
N PRO A 77 -16.88 13.90 -11.04
CA PRO A 77 -16.26 14.21 -9.76
C PRO A 77 -16.95 13.53 -8.56
N LYS A 78 -18.25 13.23 -8.68
CA LYS A 78 -19.08 12.66 -7.60
C LYS A 78 -18.64 11.26 -7.19
N ILE A 79 -17.97 10.53 -8.06
CA ILE A 79 -17.43 9.19 -7.77
C ILE A 79 -15.91 9.16 -7.70
N LEU A 80 -15.22 10.03 -8.47
CA LEU A 80 -13.75 10.10 -8.45
C LEU A 80 -13.21 10.51 -7.07
N TRP A 81 -13.84 11.45 -6.39
CA TRP A 81 -13.38 11.89 -5.06
C TRP A 81 -13.46 10.79 -4.00
N PRO A 82 -14.61 10.09 -3.85
CA PRO A 82 -14.69 8.90 -3.00
C PRO A 82 -13.69 7.81 -3.35
N MET A 83 -13.47 7.54 -4.65
CA MET A 83 -12.51 6.54 -5.11
C MET A 83 -11.07 6.90 -4.74
N ALA A 84 -10.69 8.17 -4.89
CA ALA A 84 -9.40 8.66 -4.42
C ALA A 84 -9.23 8.47 -2.90
N GLY A 85 -10.29 8.73 -2.12
CA GLY A 85 -10.31 8.46 -0.68
C GLY A 85 -10.06 6.98 -0.35
N ALA A 86 -10.70 6.05 -1.07
CA ALA A 86 -10.49 4.61 -0.88
C ALA A 86 -9.02 4.20 -1.12
N ILE A 87 -8.38 4.78 -2.14
CA ILE A 87 -6.99 4.51 -2.49
C ILE A 87 -6.06 4.98 -1.36
N VAL A 88 -6.26 6.19 -0.84
CA VAL A 88 -5.41 6.75 0.23
C VAL A 88 -5.55 5.94 1.52
N ILE A 89 -6.77 5.53 1.88
CA ILE A 89 -7.00 4.67 3.06
C ILE A 89 -6.31 3.30 2.87
N GLY A 90 -6.41 2.71 1.68
CA GLY A 90 -5.74 1.45 1.34
C GLY A 90 -4.22 1.55 1.42
N ALA A 91 -3.65 2.61 0.85
CA ALA A 91 -2.21 2.87 0.89
C ALA A 91 -1.73 3.07 2.35
N GLY A 92 -2.44 3.85 3.15
CA GLY A 92 -2.12 4.05 4.56
C GLY A 92 -2.19 2.76 5.37
N ALA A 93 -3.21 1.93 5.14
CA ALA A 93 -3.33 0.63 5.81
C ALA A 93 -2.19 -0.33 5.43
N ALA A 94 -1.76 -0.33 4.16
CA ALA A 94 -0.62 -1.12 3.70
C ALA A 94 0.69 -0.66 4.36
N TRP A 95 0.90 0.66 4.48
CA TRP A 95 2.07 1.22 5.15
C TRP A 95 2.13 0.88 6.64
N ILE A 96 0.98 0.84 7.31
CA ILE A 96 0.93 0.39 8.72
C ILE A 96 1.35 -1.09 8.81
N GLY A 97 0.93 -1.92 7.86
CA GLY A 97 1.34 -3.34 7.78
C GLY A 97 2.84 -3.51 7.66
N THR A 98 3.47 -2.78 6.73
CA THR A 98 4.93 -2.90 6.48
C THR A 98 5.77 -2.49 7.70
N ILE A 99 5.28 -1.55 8.52
CA ILE A 99 5.95 -1.13 9.76
C ILE A 99 5.69 -2.12 10.91
N ALA A 100 4.51 -2.75 10.94
CA ALA A 100 4.12 -3.70 11.98
C ALA A 100 4.62 -5.13 11.74
N GLY A 101 5.26 -5.41 10.59
CA GLY A 101 5.81 -6.72 10.26
C GLY A 101 4.93 -7.64 9.43
N GLY A 102 3.90 -7.09 8.78
CA GLY A 102 2.94 -7.82 7.94
C GLY A 102 2.98 -7.40 6.48
#